data_AF-A0A4Y2LTW8-F1
#
_entry.id   AF-A0A4Y2LTW8-F1
#
_cell.length_a   1.000
_cell.length_b   1.000
_cell.length_c   1.000
_cell.angle_alpha   90.00
_cell.angle_beta   90.00
_cell.angle_gamma   90.00
#
_symmetry.space_group_name_H-M   'P 1'
#
loop_
_entity.id
_entity.type
_entity.pdbx_description
1 polymer ?
#
loop_
_entity_poly.entity_id
_entity_poly.type
_entity_poly.pdbx_seq_one_letter_code
_entity_poly.pdbx_strand_id
1 'polypeptide(L)'
;MSLQNLSVIGCDGTNVNTGWKSGVMPLLETYVGRQLQWNICMLHANESPLRHLILEMDGCTKGPYSYSGAIGLLLKDCEKTPVVKFDQIDCTLQPLDLKDIKKLSTG
;
A
#
# COMPACT_ATOMS: atom_id res chain seq x y z
N MET A 1 22.11 5.83 9.82
CA MET A 1 21.85 5.95 8.37
C MET A 1 21.90 7.42 7.99
N SER A 2 22.68 7.78 6.97
CA SER A 2 22.66 9.15 6.44
C SER A 2 21.48 9.30 5.48
N LEU A 3 20.73 10.41 5.57
CA LEU A 3 19.67 10.77 4.63
C LEU A 3 20.17 10.84 3.18
N GLN A 4 21.47 11.03 2.98
CA GLN A 4 22.10 11.07 1.65
C GLN A 4 21.87 9.77 0.86
N ASN A 5 21.82 8.62 1.55
CA ASN A 5 21.70 7.30 0.92
C ASN A 5 20.25 6.77 0.83
N LEU A 6 19.24 7.56 1.21
CA LEU A 6 17.84 7.13 1.22
C LEU A 6 17.27 7.03 -0.21
N SER A 7 17.20 5.85 -0.81
CA SER A 7 16.69 5.72 -2.20
C SER A 7 15.18 5.49 -2.28
N VAL A 8 14.64 4.72 -1.34
CA VAL A 8 13.24 4.27 -1.33
C VAL A 8 12.61 4.59 0.01
N ILE A 9 11.35 5.02 -0.02
CA ILE A 9 10.51 5.17 1.17
C ILE A 9 9.19 4.42 0.97
N GLY A 10 8.80 3.63 1.98
CA GLY A 10 7.53 2.91 1.98
C GLY A 10 6.52 3.55 2.92
N CYS A 11 5.27 3.65 2.49
CA CYS A 11 4.15 4.14 3.31
C CYS A 11 2.83 3.53 2.85
N ASP A 12 1.74 3.74 3.61
CA ASP A 12 0.40 3.45 3.10
C ASP A 12 -0.03 4.48 2.04
N GLY A 13 -1.04 4.14 1.24
CA GLY A 13 -1.58 5.01 0.18
C GLY A 13 -2.50 6.13 0.65
N THR A 14 -2.56 6.45 1.94
CA THR A 14 -3.48 7.48 2.44
C THR A 14 -3.08 8.88 1.99
N ASN A 15 -4.06 9.78 1.89
CA ASN A 15 -3.83 11.16 1.46
C ASN A 15 -2.90 11.95 2.40
N VAL A 16 -2.81 11.57 3.69
CA VAL A 16 -1.86 12.19 4.63
C VAL A 16 -0.41 11.84 4.30
N ASN A 17 -0.17 10.72 3.63
CA ASN A 17 1.16 10.29 3.22
C ASN A 17 1.48 10.74 1.79
N THR A 18 0.57 10.51 0.85
CA THR A 18 0.81 10.69 -0.59
C THR A 18 0.25 12.00 -1.17
N GLY A 19 -0.52 12.76 -0.40
CA GLY A 19 -1.21 13.97 -0.88
C GLY A 19 -0.26 15.08 -1.33
N TRP A 20 -0.56 15.73 -2.45
CA TRP A 20 0.36 16.68 -3.09
C TRP A 20 0.65 17.97 -2.29
N LYS A 21 -0.31 18.46 -1.48
CA LYS A 21 -0.18 19.73 -0.72
C LYS A 21 0.47 19.56 0.65
N SER A 22 0.23 18.44 1.32
CA SER A 22 0.60 18.24 2.73
C SER A 22 0.92 16.79 3.06
N GLY A 23 1.16 15.98 2.03
CA GLY A 23 1.58 14.60 2.20
C GLY A 23 2.99 14.54 2.77
N VAL A 24 3.22 13.57 3.65
CA VAL A 24 4.55 13.29 4.21
C VAL A 24 5.59 13.06 3.11
N MET A 25 5.23 12.42 2.00
CA MET A 25 6.16 12.05 0.93
C MET A 25 6.70 13.29 0.17
N PRO A 26 5.87 14.20 -0.38
CA PRO A 26 6.36 15.46 -0.95
C PRO A 26 7.16 16.32 0.03
N LEU A 27 6.76 16.36 1.31
CA LEU A 27 7.47 17.13 2.34
C LEU A 27 8.87 16.55 2.57
N LEU A 28 9.00 15.21 2.60
CA LEU A 28 10.27 14.55 2.77
C LEU A 28 11.18 14.75 1.55
N GLU A 29 10.65 14.67 0.33
CA GLU A 29 11.42 14.97 -0.88
C GLU A 29 11.95 16.41 -0.87
N THR A 30 11.13 17.35 -0.42
CA THR A 30 11.53 18.75 -0.24
C THR A 30 12.66 18.90 0.80
N TYR A 31 12.56 18.17 1.91
CA TYR A 31 13.57 18.18 2.98
C TYR A 31 14.91 17.56 2.52
N VAL A 32 14.84 16.44 1.78
CA VAL A 32 16.04 15.76 1.25
C VAL A 32 16.61 16.50 0.03
N GLY A 33 15.80 17.34 -0.62
CA GLY A 33 16.20 18.11 -1.81
C GLY A 33 16.32 17.26 -3.08
N ARG A 34 15.68 16.09 -3.12
CA ARG A 34 15.63 15.21 -4.31
C ARG A 34 14.41 14.30 -4.29
N GLN A 35 14.08 13.78 -5.46
CA GLN A 35 13.02 12.79 -5.63
C GLN A 35 13.42 11.44 -5.02
N LEU A 36 12.46 10.78 -4.37
CA LEU A 36 12.60 9.46 -3.76
C LEU A 36 11.71 8.47 -4.50
N GLN A 37 12.09 7.20 -4.52
CA GLN A 37 11.17 6.18 -5.02
C GLN A 37 10.13 5.84 -3.95
N TRP A 38 8.85 6.00 -4.29
CA TRP A 38 7.75 5.73 -3.37
C TRP A 38 7.31 4.27 -3.51
N ASN A 39 7.43 3.49 -2.44
CA ASN A 39 6.88 2.15 -2.34
C ASN A 39 5.55 2.22 -1.57
N ILE A 40 4.49 2.55 -2.29
CA ILE A 40 3.18 2.84 -1.70
C ILE A 40 2.39 1.54 -1.55
N CYS A 41 1.82 1.33 -0.37
CA CYS A 41 0.89 0.24 -0.15
C CYS A 41 -0.41 0.49 -0.93
N MET A 42 -0.70 -0.37 -1.91
CA MET A 42 -1.92 -0.33 -2.72
C MET A 42 -3.15 -0.91 -2.00
N LEU A 43 -3.07 -1.18 -0.69
CA LEU A 43 -4.21 -1.65 0.10
C LEU A 43 -5.42 -0.73 -0.09
N HIS A 44 -5.27 0.59 0.09
CA HIS A 44 -6.37 1.54 -0.12
C HIS A 44 -6.87 1.61 -1.58
N ALA A 45 -5.99 1.40 -2.56
CA ALA A 45 -6.37 1.40 -3.97
C ALA A 45 -7.21 0.17 -4.35
N ASN A 46 -6.97 -0.97 -3.70
CA ASN A 46 -7.77 -2.19 -3.87
C ASN A 46 -9.01 -2.19 -2.96
N GLU A 47 -8.88 -1.65 -1.75
CA GLU A 47 -9.97 -1.55 -0.77
C GLU A 47 -11.10 -0.66 -1.26
N SER A 48 -10.79 0.47 -1.91
CA SER A 48 -11.82 1.40 -2.36
C SER A 48 -12.80 0.80 -3.39
N PRO A 49 -12.35 0.22 -4.53
CA PRO A 49 -13.24 -0.41 -5.49
C PRO A 49 -13.86 -1.71 -4.97
N LEU A 50 -13.13 -2.46 -4.12
CA LEU A 50 -13.62 -3.72 -3.55
C LEU A 50 -14.34 -3.52 -2.21
N ARG A 51 -14.60 -2.27 -1.78
CA ARG A 51 -15.08 -1.96 -0.43
C ARG A 51 -16.34 -2.73 -0.06
N HIS A 52 -17.29 -2.80 -0.98
CA HIS A 52 -18.55 -3.52 -0.76
C HIS A 52 -18.33 -5.02 -0.64
N LEU A 53 -17.46 -5.59 -1.47
CA LEU A 53 -17.10 -7.01 -1.41
C LEU A 53 -16.36 -7.34 -0.11
N ILE A 54 -15.40 -6.50 0.28
CA ILE A 54 -14.63 -6.65 1.51
C ILE A 54 -15.55 -6.52 2.73
N LEU A 55 -16.46 -5.54 2.74
CA LEU A 55 -17.45 -5.39 3.82
C LEU A 55 -18.34 -6.63 3.97
N GLU A 56 -18.78 -7.23 2.87
CA GLU A 56 -19.59 -8.46 2.91
C GLU A 56 -18.76 -9.66 3.41
N MET A 57 -17.51 -9.78 2.94
CA MET A 57 -16.62 -10.90 3.27
C MET A 57 -16.05 -10.84 4.70
N ASP A 58 -15.66 -9.65 5.15
CA ASP A 58 -15.01 -9.40 6.45
C ASP A 58 -16.01 -9.05 7.56
N GLY A 59 -17.21 -8.63 7.16
CA GLY A 59 -18.31 -8.30 8.06
C GLY A 59 -18.08 -7.04 8.88
N CYS A 60 -19.00 -6.75 9.81
CA CYS A 60 -18.84 -5.63 10.74
C CYS A 60 -17.84 -5.98 11.85
N THR A 61 -16.74 -5.23 11.95
CA THR A 61 -15.84 -5.35 13.11
C THR A 61 -16.52 -4.81 14.36
N LYS A 62 -16.65 -5.62 15.41
CA LYS A 62 -17.22 -5.20 16.72
C LYS A 62 -16.15 -4.76 17.73
N GLY A 63 -14.89 -4.67 17.27
CA GLY A 63 -13.70 -4.52 18.11
C GLY A 63 -12.43 -5.04 17.41
N PRO A 64 -11.24 -4.70 17.93
CA PRO A 64 -9.95 -4.95 17.29
C PRO A 64 -9.58 -6.43 17.13
N TYR A 65 -10.22 -7.33 17.89
CA TYR A 65 -10.03 -8.78 17.83
C TYR A 65 -11.29 -9.55 17.46
N SER A 66 -12.35 -8.85 17.04
CA SER A 66 -13.62 -9.48 16.70
C SER A 66 -13.83 -9.45 15.21
N TYR A 67 -13.70 -10.62 14.61
CA TYR A 67 -14.08 -10.89 13.23
C TYR A 67 -15.53 -11.36 13.20
N SER A 68 -16.31 -10.88 12.24
CA SER A 68 -17.72 -11.29 12.08
C SER A 68 -18.04 -11.82 10.69
N GLY A 69 -17.26 -11.47 9.68
CA GLY A 69 -17.38 -12.02 8.34
C GLY A 69 -16.77 -13.42 8.22
N ALA A 70 -17.19 -14.12 7.18
CA ALA A 70 -16.77 -15.49 6.92
C ALA A 70 -15.24 -15.62 6.82
N ILE A 71 -14.56 -14.63 6.24
CA ILE A 71 -13.10 -14.65 6.07
C ILE A 71 -12.38 -14.39 7.38
N GLY A 72 -12.76 -13.34 8.11
CA GLY A 72 -12.11 -13.03 9.38
C GLY A 72 -12.25 -14.17 10.41
N LEU A 73 -13.35 -14.93 10.37
CA LEU A 73 -13.52 -16.13 11.19
C LEU A 73 -12.53 -17.25 10.83
N LEU A 74 -12.14 -17.40 9.56
CA LEU A 74 -11.09 -18.34 9.13
C LEU A 74 -9.69 -17.89 9.58
N LEU A 75 -9.51 -16.59 9.84
CA LEU A 75 -8.23 -15.99 10.20
C LEU A 75 -7.98 -15.87 11.71
N LYS A 76 -8.89 -16.38 12.54
CA LYS A 76 -8.87 -16.21 14.00
C LYS A 76 -7.58 -16.69 14.69
N ASP A 77 -6.90 -17.67 14.10
CA ASP A 77 -5.64 -18.24 14.58
C ASP A 77 -4.55 -18.20 13.49
N CYS A 78 -4.64 -17.23 12.56
CA CYS A 78 -3.71 -17.16 11.42
C CYS A 78 -2.25 -16.96 11.88
N GLU A 79 -2.03 -16.31 13.03
CA GLU A 79 -0.71 -16.12 13.63
C GLU A 79 -0.02 -17.41 14.08
N LYS A 80 -0.80 -18.47 14.32
CA LYS A 80 -0.31 -19.81 14.67
C LYS A 80 -0.07 -20.68 13.46
N THR A 81 -0.54 -20.24 12.29
CA THR A 81 -0.44 -20.99 11.05
C THR A 81 0.98 -20.85 10.49
N PRO A 82 1.63 -21.95 10.06
CA PRO A 82 2.96 -21.87 9.47
C PRO A 82 2.94 -21.02 8.21
N VAL A 83 3.95 -20.16 8.05
CA VAL A 83 4.13 -19.37 6.82
C VAL A 83 4.37 -20.32 5.65
N VAL A 84 3.44 -20.33 4.71
CA VAL A 84 3.54 -21.13 3.49
C VAL A 84 4.49 -20.44 2.53
N LYS A 85 5.30 -21.23 1.80
CA LYS A 85 6.07 -20.68 0.68
C LYS A 85 5.10 -20.36 -0.45
N PHE A 86 5.16 -19.15 -0.96
CA PHE A 86 4.41 -18.73 -2.13
C PHE A 86 5.28 -18.89 -3.37
N ASP A 87 4.68 -19.38 -4.45
CA ASP A 87 5.33 -19.36 -5.75
C ASP A 87 5.38 -17.92 -6.24
N GLN A 88 6.56 -17.49 -6.70
CA GLN A 88 6.69 -16.20 -7.35
C GLN A 88 5.83 -16.20 -8.61
N ILE A 89 4.90 -15.25 -8.70
CA ILE A 89 4.20 -15.01 -9.96
C ILE A 89 5.23 -14.40 -10.92
N ASP A 90 5.53 -15.12 -11.99
CA ASP A 90 6.40 -14.62 -13.05
C ASP A 90 5.69 -13.45 -13.74
N CYS A 91 6.06 -12.23 -13.36
CA CYS A 91 5.51 -11.01 -13.90
C CYS A 91 6.65 -10.23 -14.52
N THR A 92 6.70 -10.21 -15.86
CA THR A 92 7.45 -9.20 -16.60
C THR A 92 6.73 -7.87 -16.48
N LEU A 93 7.05 -7.12 -15.42
CA LEU A 93 6.71 -5.71 -15.35
C LEU A 93 7.43 -5.01 -16.50
N GLN A 94 6.67 -4.49 -17.46
CA GLN A 94 7.25 -3.73 -18.54
C GLN A 94 7.91 -2.48 -17.95
N PRO A 95 9.17 -2.17 -18.33
CA PRO A 95 9.80 -0.92 -17.95
C PRO A 95 8.88 0.23 -18.40
N LEU A 96 8.48 1.06 -17.44
CA LEU A 96 7.67 2.22 -17.74
C LEU A 96 8.52 3.23 -18.52
N ASP A 97 8.09 3.63 -19.72
CA ASP A 97 8.77 4.70 -20.46
C ASP A 97 8.67 6.00 -19.64
N LEU A 98 9.79 6.69 -19.46
CA LEU A 98 9.86 8.00 -18.81
C LEU A 98 8.86 9.01 -19.40
N LYS A 99 8.49 8.84 -20.67
CA LYS A 99 7.46 9.64 -21.35
C LYS A 99 6.04 9.38 -20.84
N ASP A 100 5.75 8.16 -20.40
CA ASP A 100 4.45 7.76 -19.89
C ASP A 100 4.29 8.08 -18.39
N ILE A 101 5.40 8.22 -17.66
CA ILE A 101 5.38 8.73 -16.27
C ILE A 101 4.69 10.10 -16.19
N LYS A 102 4.93 10.99 -17.18
CA LYS A 102 4.27 12.30 -17.24
C LYS A 102 2.76 12.23 -17.46
N LYS A 103 2.27 11.15 -18.09
CA LYS A 103 0.83 10.93 -18.33
C LYS A 103 0.13 10.31 -17.12
N LEU A 104 0.88 9.60 -16.27
CA LEU A 104 0.40 9.06 -15.00
C LEU A 104 0.36 10.12 -13.89
N SER A 105 0.97 11.29 -14.11
CA SER A 105 0.74 12.49 -13.31
C SER A 105 -0.65 13.06 -13.60
N THR A 106 -1.71 12.38 -13.14
CA THR A 106 -3.00 13.05 -12.94
C THR A 106 -2.89 13.85 -11.65
N GLY A 107 -2.38 15.08 -11.80
CA GLY A 107 -2.18 16.07 -10.75
C GLY A 107 -1.52 17.31 -11.32
#